data_AF-A0A158NIY0-F1
#
_entry.id   AF-A0A158NIY0-F1
#
_cell.length_a   1.000
_cell.length_b   1.000
_cell.length_c   1.000
_cell.angle_alpha   90.00
_cell.angle_beta   90.00
_cell.angle_gamma   90.00
#
_symmetry.space_group_name_H-M   'P 1'
#
loop_
_entity.id
_entity.type
_entity.pdbx_description
1 polymer ?
#
loop_
_entity_poly.entity_id
_entity_poly.type
_entity_poly.pdbx_seq_one_letter_code
_entity_poly.pdbx_strand_id
1 'polypeptide(L)'
;MLGSAILKDGNPLTLHYVMFIPAIMGQGNVEQQGYWISRAWSCNIIGTYAQTELGHGTFIRGLETTATYDPETKEFVLNSPTLTSYKWWPGGLGHTANYAIVVAQLYTKGECRGIHAFIVQLRDENTHEPLPGIKIGEIGTKLGMNATNNGFLGFENVRIPREHMLMKNSQVLEDGTYVKAPSDKLTYGTMMFVRVVLVRDISNYLSKAVTIAIRYSAVRRQSQIKPDEPESQIMDYVTQQYKLFPNLAACFAFRMCADWIWEMYNNVTAELDQGELERLPELHALACCLKAVASSDGATGIEQLRLACGGHGYMDASNLPATYGLVTATCTYEGENTVLLLQTARYLVKAWRQAIGGEPLPPTVGYLAVLSRGVKQRPWKNTLSCIVQAHQAVAAG
;
A
#
# COMPACT_ATOMS: atom_id res chain seq x y z
N MET A 1 -12.92 1.58 -3.98
CA MET A 1 -12.55 2.83 -4.67
C MET A 1 -13.62 3.92 -4.50
N LEU A 2 -13.46 4.81 -3.52
CA LEU A 2 -14.37 5.94 -3.30
C LEU A 2 -14.26 6.93 -4.48
N GLY A 3 -15.35 7.16 -5.22
CA GLY A 3 -15.39 8.14 -6.30
C GLY A 3 -14.75 7.77 -7.64
N SER A 4 -14.27 6.53 -7.84
CA SER A 4 -13.58 6.14 -9.12
C SER A 4 -14.46 6.14 -10.38
N ALA A 5 -15.78 6.26 -10.22
CA ALA A 5 -16.71 6.45 -11.35
C ALA A 5 -16.82 7.93 -11.77
N ILE A 6 -16.42 8.86 -10.89
CA ILE A 6 -16.58 10.31 -11.04
C ILE A 6 -15.22 10.99 -11.26
N LEU A 7 -14.21 10.58 -10.49
CA LEU A 7 -12.85 11.12 -10.54
C LEU A 7 -11.95 10.18 -11.35
N LYS A 8 -11.44 10.68 -12.48
CA LYS A 8 -10.65 9.89 -13.44
C LYS A 8 -9.19 9.67 -13.03
N ASP A 9 -8.62 10.57 -12.22
CA ASP A 9 -7.17 10.60 -11.95
C ASP A 9 -6.83 10.87 -10.48
N GLY A 10 -7.38 10.05 -9.58
CA GLY A 10 -7.17 10.15 -8.13
C GLY A 10 -8.23 10.97 -7.39
N ASN A 11 -8.16 10.98 -6.05
CA ASN A 11 -9.08 11.71 -5.17
C ASN A 11 -8.30 12.23 -3.94
N PRO A 12 -8.36 13.54 -3.62
CA PRO A 12 -7.61 14.12 -2.50
C PRO A 12 -8.12 13.64 -1.12
N LEU A 13 -9.33 13.09 -1.04
CA LEU A 13 -9.89 12.52 0.20
C LEU A 13 -9.53 11.04 0.39
N THR A 14 -8.84 10.39 -0.55
CA THR A 14 -8.52 8.96 -0.41
C THR A 14 -7.72 8.69 0.86
N LEU A 15 -6.62 9.43 1.11
CA LEU A 15 -5.81 9.19 2.31
C LEU A 15 -6.54 9.49 3.62
N HIS A 16 -7.54 10.37 3.61
CA HIS A 16 -8.36 10.62 4.78
C HIS A 16 -9.07 9.33 5.26
N TYR A 17 -9.74 8.65 4.34
CA TYR A 17 -10.50 7.44 4.67
C TYR A 17 -9.65 6.17 4.78
N VAL A 18 -8.58 6.04 3.99
CA VAL A 18 -7.82 4.79 3.92
C VAL A 18 -6.56 4.78 4.80
N MET A 19 -6.10 5.94 5.26
CA MET A 19 -4.92 6.04 6.14
C MET A 19 -5.17 6.84 7.41
N PHE A 20 -5.67 8.07 7.32
CA PHE A 20 -5.82 8.95 8.49
C PHE A 20 -6.76 8.35 9.53
N ILE A 21 -8.00 8.02 9.15
CA ILE A 21 -8.97 7.38 10.06
C ILE A 21 -8.47 6.02 10.57
N PRO A 22 -8.03 5.07 9.71
CA PRO A 22 -7.51 3.78 10.18
C PRO A 22 -6.30 3.87 11.11
N ALA A 23 -5.42 4.85 10.92
CA ALA A 23 -4.27 5.06 11.81
C ALA A 23 -4.72 5.56 13.19
N ILE A 24 -5.73 6.43 13.28
CA ILE A 24 -6.34 6.82 14.57
C ILE A 24 -6.96 5.60 15.26
N MET A 25 -7.75 4.79 14.54
CA MET A 25 -8.37 3.58 15.08
C MET A 25 -7.33 2.54 15.54
N GLY A 26 -6.26 2.39 14.76
CA GLY A 26 -5.24 1.37 14.99
C GLY A 26 -4.18 1.75 16.05
N GLN A 27 -3.89 3.05 16.21
CA GLN A 27 -2.76 3.52 17.01
C GLN A 27 -3.17 4.53 18.11
N GLY A 28 -4.37 5.10 18.06
CA GLY A 28 -4.90 5.95 19.12
C GLY A 28 -5.44 5.13 20.30
N ASN A 29 -5.26 5.64 21.52
CA ASN A 29 -5.96 5.11 22.69
C ASN A 29 -7.47 5.43 22.62
N VAL A 30 -8.27 4.95 23.57
CA VAL A 30 -9.74 5.07 23.55
C VAL A 30 -10.16 6.54 23.57
N GLU A 31 -9.49 7.38 24.36
CA GLU A 31 -9.77 8.80 24.50
C GLU A 31 -9.50 9.55 23.18
N GLN A 32 -8.35 9.26 22.54
CA GLN A 32 -7.98 9.79 21.24
C GLN A 32 -8.96 9.38 20.15
N GLN A 33 -9.36 8.10 20.13
CA GLN A 33 -10.36 7.60 19.19
C GLN A 33 -11.70 8.33 19.36
N GLY A 34 -12.18 8.48 20.60
CA GLY A 34 -13.42 9.18 20.91
C GLY A 34 -13.43 10.63 20.45
N TYR A 35 -12.31 11.34 20.62
CA TYR A 35 -12.18 12.75 20.21
C TYR A 35 -12.03 12.93 18.69
N TRP A 36 -11.12 12.19 18.04
CA TRP A 36 -10.74 12.46 16.66
C TRP A 36 -11.65 11.79 15.61
N ILE A 37 -12.16 10.58 15.88
CA ILE A 37 -12.89 9.80 14.86
C ILE A 37 -14.18 10.50 14.45
N SER A 38 -14.94 11.04 15.40
CA SER A 38 -16.21 11.71 15.11
C SER A 38 -16.02 12.91 14.19
N ARG A 39 -15.01 13.76 14.48
CA ARG A 39 -14.65 14.94 13.68
C ARG A 39 -14.15 14.56 12.29
N ALA A 40 -13.35 13.49 12.21
CA ALA A 40 -12.84 13.00 10.93
C ALA A 40 -13.97 12.42 10.08
N TRP A 41 -14.82 11.57 10.65
CA TRP A 41 -15.92 10.92 9.93
C TRP A 41 -16.94 11.92 9.36
N SER A 42 -17.24 12.98 10.12
CA SER A 42 -18.12 14.07 9.65
C SER A 42 -17.44 15.06 8.71
N CYS A 43 -16.15 14.85 8.39
CA CYS A 43 -15.32 15.77 7.61
C CYS A 43 -15.21 17.19 8.20
N ASN A 44 -15.43 17.34 9.52
CA ASN A 44 -15.11 18.59 10.23
C ASN A 44 -13.60 18.83 10.22
N ILE A 45 -12.82 17.75 10.20
CA ILE A 45 -11.40 17.75 9.89
C ILE A 45 -11.14 16.82 8.71
N ILE A 46 -10.22 17.23 7.84
CA ILE A 46 -9.76 16.44 6.70
C ILE A 46 -8.27 16.15 6.89
N GLY A 47 -7.97 14.88 6.97
CA GLY A 47 -6.67 14.37 7.35
C GLY A 47 -5.89 13.72 6.21
N THR A 48 -4.56 13.74 6.30
CA THR A 48 -3.65 12.96 5.45
C THR A 48 -2.63 12.18 6.30
N TYR A 49 -1.77 11.39 5.65
CA TYR A 49 -0.74 10.58 6.29
C TYR A 49 0.65 10.99 5.79
N ALA A 50 1.40 11.69 6.64
CA ALA A 50 2.68 12.31 6.35
C ALA A 50 3.83 11.50 6.98
N GLN A 51 4.22 10.41 6.30
CA GLN A 51 5.34 9.57 6.70
C GLN A 51 6.59 9.84 5.87
N THR A 52 6.49 9.59 4.56
CA THR A 52 7.59 9.71 3.60
C THR A 52 8.19 11.11 3.62
N GLU A 53 9.51 11.16 3.56
CA GLU A 53 10.31 12.37 3.42
C GLU A 53 11.01 12.40 2.07
N LEU A 54 11.45 13.60 1.66
CA LEU A 54 12.22 13.78 0.43
C LEU A 54 13.46 12.87 0.39
N GLY A 55 14.14 12.69 1.52
CA GLY A 55 15.31 11.80 1.66
C GLY A 55 14.98 10.34 1.96
N HIS A 56 13.77 10.04 2.45
CA HIS A 56 13.46 8.73 3.04
C HIS A 56 12.03 8.25 2.72
N GLY A 57 11.94 7.22 1.86
CA GLY A 57 10.70 6.44 1.62
C GLY A 57 10.78 5.04 2.23
N THR A 58 11.60 4.18 1.64
CA THR A 58 11.76 2.78 2.07
C THR A 58 12.38 2.65 3.46
N PHE A 59 13.43 3.41 3.75
CA PHE A 59 14.15 3.34 5.02
C PHE A 59 13.51 4.25 6.08
N ILE A 60 12.31 3.88 6.54
CA ILE A 60 11.52 4.69 7.50
C ILE A 60 12.21 4.90 8.86
N ARG A 61 13.17 4.04 9.24
CA ARG A 61 13.95 4.23 10.46
C ARG A 61 14.93 5.41 10.36
N GLY A 62 15.22 5.85 9.13
CA GLY A 62 16.09 6.98 8.84
C GLY A 62 15.35 8.31 8.72
N LEU A 63 14.03 8.37 8.94
CA LEU A 63 13.29 9.64 8.92
C LEU A 63 13.97 10.68 9.81
N GLU A 64 14.01 11.92 9.35
CA GLU A 64 14.77 13.03 9.94
C GLU A 64 13.86 14.00 10.70
N THR A 65 12.56 14.06 10.38
CA THR A 65 11.60 14.89 11.14
C THR A 65 11.64 14.49 12.60
N THR A 66 11.78 15.47 13.49
CA THR A 66 11.87 15.23 14.94
C THR A 66 10.59 15.69 15.64
N ALA A 67 10.20 15.00 16.71
CA ALA A 67 9.20 15.43 17.68
C ALA A 67 9.81 15.33 19.08
N THR A 68 10.22 16.47 19.65
CA THR A 68 10.92 16.53 20.94
C THR A 68 9.95 16.91 22.04
N TYR A 69 9.85 16.08 23.07
CA TYR A 69 8.97 16.32 24.21
C TYR A 69 9.52 17.41 25.13
N ASP A 70 8.67 18.36 25.47
CA ASP A 70 8.89 19.46 26.41
C ASP A 70 8.02 19.24 27.67
N PRO A 71 8.61 18.77 28.79
CA PRO A 71 7.85 18.50 30.01
C PRO A 71 7.30 19.77 30.69
N GLU A 72 7.88 20.94 30.44
CA GLU A 72 7.45 22.19 31.09
C GLU A 72 6.10 22.64 30.56
N THR A 73 5.91 22.54 29.23
CA THR A 73 4.65 22.91 28.58
C THR A 73 3.73 21.71 28.29
N LYS A 74 4.22 20.48 28.50
CA LYS A 74 3.57 19.22 28.15
C LYS A 74 3.22 19.15 26.66
N GLU A 75 4.16 19.52 25.81
CA GLU A 75 4.00 19.56 24.35
C GLU A 75 5.10 18.77 23.63
N PHE A 76 4.85 18.44 22.37
CA PHE A 76 5.88 18.05 21.43
C PHE A 76 6.23 19.22 20.52
N VAL A 77 7.53 19.44 20.31
CA VAL A 77 8.06 20.40 19.34
C VAL A 77 8.48 19.64 18.08
N LEU A 78 7.75 19.84 16.99
CA LEU A 78 8.03 19.25 15.69
C LEU A 78 8.95 20.15 14.87
N ASN A 79 9.94 19.55 14.22
CA ASN A 79 10.88 20.27 13.37
C ASN A 79 11.34 19.44 12.17
N SER A 80 11.53 20.12 11.03
CA SER A 80 12.17 19.58 9.83
C SER A 80 13.59 20.13 9.72
N PRO A 81 14.61 19.45 10.28
CA PRO A 81 15.96 20.01 10.43
C PRO A 81 16.69 20.28 9.10
N THR A 82 16.33 19.57 8.04
CA THR A 82 16.98 19.62 6.73
C THR A 82 15.95 19.69 5.62
N LEU A 83 16.36 20.06 4.40
CA LEU A 83 15.48 19.97 3.24
C LEU A 83 15.04 18.52 2.96
N THR A 84 15.92 17.54 3.19
CA THR A 84 15.62 16.11 3.00
C THR A 84 14.58 15.59 3.99
N SER A 85 14.45 16.23 5.16
CA SER A 85 13.44 15.91 6.18
C SER A 85 12.02 16.38 5.85
N TYR A 86 11.83 17.18 4.79
CA TYR A 86 10.48 17.60 4.40
C TYR A 86 9.66 16.39 4.03
N LYS A 87 8.46 16.29 4.60
CA LYS A 87 7.48 15.30 4.18
C LYS A 87 7.17 15.50 2.70
N TRP A 88 7.07 14.41 1.97
CA TRP A 88 6.94 14.44 0.51
C TRP A 88 6.09 13.28 0.02
N TRP A 89 5.15 13.56 -0.89
CA TRP A 89 4.11 12.65 -1.42
C TRP A 89 2.76 12.50 -0.69
N PRO A 90 2.48 12.97 0.54
CA PRO A 90 1.17 12.75 1.14
C PRO A 90 0.04 13.31 0.25
N GLY A 91 -0.87 12.43 -0.20
CA GLY A 91 -2.05 12.81 -0.99
C GLY A 91 -3.03 13.63 -0.16
N GLY A 92 -3.71 14.60 -0.76
CA GLY A 92 -4.56 15.54 -0.02
C GLY A 92 -3.80 16.72 0.59
N LEU A 93 -2.49 16.58 0.84
CA LEU A 93 -1.71 17.54 1.62
C LEU A 93 -1.57 18.91 0.94
N GLY A 94 -1.43 18.92 -0.38
CA GLY A 94 -1.14 20.14 -1.13
C GLY A 94 -2.18 21.22 -0.86
N HIS A 95 -3.48 20.89 -0.98
CA HIS A 95 -4.56 21.89 -0.87
C HIS A 95 -5.75 21.46 -0.01
N THR A 96 -5.92 20.17 0.34
CA THR A 96 -7.18 19.67 0.90
C THR A 96 -7.12 19.41 2.41
N ALA A 97 -6.05 18.78 2.90
CA ALA A 97 -5.95 18.39 4.30
C ALA A 97 -5.65 19.59 5.20
N ASN A 98 -6.42 19.73 6.28
CA ASN A 98 -6.16 20.68 7.37
C ASN A 98 -5.54 19.99 8.60
N TYR A 99 -5.46 18.66 8.61
CA TYR A 99 -4.74 17.85 9.59
C TYR A 99 -3.86 16.80 8.92
N ALA A 100 -2.83 16.32 9.62
CA ALA A 100 -2.07 15.14 9.21
C ALA A 100 -1.69 14.28 10.40
N ILE A 101 -1.58 12.98 10.16
CA ILE A 101 -0.75 12.12 11.00
C ILE A 101 0.68 12.22 10.48
N VAL A 102 1.57 12.77 11.28
CA VAL A 102 2.97 12.97 10.97
C VAL A 102 3.77 11.88 11.67
N VAL A 103 4.62 11.17 10.92
CA VAL A 103 5.55 10.19 11.49
C VAL A 103 6.90 10.86 11.71
N ALA A 104 7.39 10.90 12.95
CA ALA A 104 8.62 11.61 13.31
C ALA A 104 9.44 10.82 14.35
N GLN A 105 10.73 11.09 14.43
CA GLN A 105 11.62 10.58 15.46
C GLN A 105 11.24 11.22 16.81
N LEU A 106 10.78 10.40 17.74
CA LEU A 106 10.42 10.83 19.09
C LEU A 106 11.68 11.04 19.92
N TYR A 107 11.85 12.23 20.49
CA TYR A 107 12.86 12.51 21.51
C TYR A 107 12.20 12.84 22.85
N THR A 108 12.64 12.19 23.93
CA THR A 108 12.22 12.53 25.30
C THR A 108 13.34 12.24 26.28
N LYS A 109 13.51 13.09 27.30
CA LYS A 109 14.63 13.03 28.25
C LYS A 109 16.01 12.93 27.55
N GLY A 110 16.16 13.60 26.41
CA GLY A 110 17.40 13.61 25.62
C GLY A 110 17.66 12.35 24.78
N GLU A 111 16.78 11.35 24.80
CA GLU A 111 16.97 10.08 24.08
C GLU A 111 15.99 9.94 22.90
N CYS A 112 16.51 9.45 21.76
CA CYS A 112 15.69 9.07 20.61
C CYS A 112 15.01 7.71 20.86
N ARG A 113 13.68 7.67 20.71
CA ARG A 113 12.84 6.48 20.88
C ARG A 113 12.36 5.89 19.56
N GLY A 114 12.88 6.37 18.43
CA GLY A 114 12.47 5.94 17.10
C GLY A 114 11.16 6.59 16.63
N ILE A 115 10.63 6.09 15.52
CA ILE A 115 9.50 6.70 14.83
C ILE A 115 8.17 6.50 15.56
N HIS A 116 7.40 7.59 15.69
CA HIS A 116 6.07 7.61 16.28
C HIS A 116 5.14 8.52 15.46
N ALA A 117 3.83 8.31 15.62
CA ALA A 117 2.79 9.03 14.90
C ALA A 117 2.16 10.13 15.77
N PHE A 118 1.98 11.32 15.18
CA PHE A 118 1.46 12.51 15.84
C PHE A 118 0.36 13.16 15.00
N ILE A 119 -0.77 13.54 15.59
CA ILE A 119 -1.79 14.33 14.92
C ILE A 119 -1.40 15.80 14.97
N VAL A 120 -1.24 16.43 13.82
CA VAL A 120 -0.83 17.83 13.69
C VAL A 120 -1.88 18.58 12.89
N GLN A 121 -2.38 19.69 13.46
CA GLN A 121 -3.18 20.64 12.71
C GLN A 121 -2.26 21.40 11.75
N LEU A 122 -2.59 21.39 10.47
CA LEU A 122 -1.79 22.00 9.41
C LEU A 122 -2.31 23.38 9.01
N ARG A 123 -3.63 23.53 9.02
CA ARG A 123 -4.33 24.71 8.55
C ARG A 123 -5.38 25.11 9.57
N ASP A 124 -5.66 26.40 9.66
CA ASP A 124 -6.76 26.92 10.44
C ASP A 124 -8.10 26.34 9.93
N GLU A 125 -9.00 25.93 10.83
CA GLU A 125 -10.23 25.23 10.44
C GLU A 125 -11.26 26.12 9.76
N ASN A 126 -11.16 27.45 9.93
CA ASN A 126 -12.12 28.40 9.36
C ASN A 126 -11.60 29.02 8.06
N THR A 127 -10.34 29.44 8.06
CA THR A 127 -9.70 30.17 6.96
C THR A 127 -8.93 29.26 6.01
N HIS A 128 -8.55 28.06 6.46
CA HIS A 128 -7.72 27.10 5.73
C HIS A 128 -6.30 27.59 5.41
N GLU A 129 -5.89 28.71 5.99
CA GLU A 129 -4.52 29.22 5.92
C GLU A 129 -3.57 28.32 6.72
N PRO A 130 -2.33 28.08 6.24
CA PRO A 130 -1.33 27.34 7.01
C PRO A 130 -1.06 27.98 8.38
N LEU A 131 -0.95 27.14 9.42
CA LEU A 131 -0.61 27.64 10.76
C LEU A 131 0.86 28.11 10.86
N PRO A 132 1.21 28.98 11.83
CA PRO A 132 2.58 29.43 12.02
C PRO A 132 3.58 28.27 12.15
N GLY A 133 4.74 28.41 11.50
CA GLY A 133 5.79 27.38 11.49
C GLY A 133 5.53 26.22 10.51
N ILE A 134 4.40 26.21 9.79
CA ILE A 134 4.07 25.17 8.80
C ILE A 134 4.37 25.66 7.39
N LYS A 135 5.22 24.92 6.68
CA LYS A 135 5.54 25.13 5.26
C LYS A 135 4.88 24.02 4.46
N ILE A 136 3.89 24.36 3.64
CA ILE A 136 3.04 23.39 2.94
C ILE A 136 2.77 23.84 1.50
N GLY A 137 2.72 22.89 0.58
CA GLY A 137 2.44 23.15 -0.83
C GLY A 137 2.30 21.86 -1.64
N GLU A 138 2.05 22.00 -2.94
CA GLU A 138 1.88 20.89 -3.89
C GLU A 138 3.19 20.59 -4.64
N ILE A 139 3.44 19.32 -4.99
CA ILE A 139 4.75 18.85 -5.51
C ILE A 139 4.89 18.83 -7.03
N GLY A 140 3.81 19.10 -7.77
CA GLY A 140 3.76 19.24 -9.22
C GLY A 140 3.08 18.09 -9.96
N THR A 141 3.17 18.14 -11.29
CA THR A 141 2.60 17.15 -12.21
C THR A 141 3.25 15.78 -12.04
N LYS A 142 2.44 14.73 -12.15
CA LYS A 142 2.80 13.33 -11.95
C LYS A 142 2.36 12.50 -13.16
N LEU A 143 2.89 11.28 -13.28
CA LEU A 143 2.48 10.31 -14.31
C LEU A 143 0.97 9.97 -14.24
N GLY A 144 0.41 9.99 -13.04
CA GLY A 144 -1.01 9.85 -12.74
C GLY A 144 -1.29 10.38 -11.34
N MET A 145 -2.53 10.25 -10.88
CA MET A 145 -3.02 10.80 -9.61
C MET A 145 -2.91 12.34 -9.52
N ASN A 146 -3.04 13.06 -10.63
CA ASN A 146 -2.89 14.52 -10.61
C ASN A 146 -4.01 15.22 -9.82
N ALA A 147 -5.20 14.61 -9.70
CA ALA A 147 -6.27 15.15 -8.87
C ALA A 147 -6.06 14.91 -7.35
N THR A 148 -5.10 14.09 -6.96
CA THR A 148 -4.81 13.76 -5.55
C THR A 148 -4.06 14.87 -4.81
N ASN A 149 -3.56 15.91 -5.49
CA ASN A 149 -2.84 17.07 -4.92
C ASN A 149 -1.78 16.71 -3.85
N ASN A 150 -0.92 15.73 -4.17
CA ASN A 150 0.20 15.33 -3.31
C ASN A 150 1.06 16.55 -2.92
N GLY A 151 1.41 16.62 -1.63
CA GLY A 151 2.09 17.80 -1.09
C GLY A 151 3.47 17.54 -0.51
N PHE A 152 4.13 18.65 -0.18
CA PHE A 152 5.26 18.67 0.73
C PHE A 152 4.86 19.36 2.05
N LEU A 153 5.52 19.00 3.15
CA LEU A 153 5.28 19.58 4.46
C LEU A 153 6.57 19.67 5.28
N GLY A 154 6.88 20.87 5.76
CA GLY A 154 7.99 21.15 6.66
C GLY A 154 7.53 21.87 7.92
N PHE A 155 8.23 21.64 9.03
CA PHE A 155 7.94 22.23 10.33
C PHE A 155 9.10 23.09 10.82
N GLU A 156 8.77 24.23 11.41
CA GLU A 156 9.70 25.13 12.09
C GLU A 156 9.22 25.32 13.55
N ASN A 157 9.73 24.46 14.44
CA ASN A 157 9.40 24.44 15.88
C ASN A 157 7.90 24.46 16.21
N VAL A 158 7.10 23.67 15.49
CA VAL A 158 5.64 23.60 15.66
C VAL A 158 5.30 22.84 16.94
N ARG A 159 4.54 23.46 17.84
CA ARG A 159 4.12 22.87 19.12
C ARG A 159 2.76 22.20 19.01
N ILE A 160 2.64 20.99 19.55
CA ILE A 160 1.38 20.27 19.70
C ILE A 160 1.25 19.70 21.12
N PRO A 161 0.04 19.55 21.67
CA PRO A 161 -0.17 18.90 22.97
C PRO A 161 0.39 17.48 23.00
N ARG A 162 0.82 17.02 24.18
CA ARG A 162 1.28 15.64 24.39
C ARG A 162 0.26 14.60 23.90
N GLU A 163 -1.02 14.87 24.12
CA GLU A 163 -2.15 14.00 23.78
C GLU A 163 -2.32 13.81 22.26
N HIS A 164 -1.59 14.54 21.42
CA HIS A 164 -1.61 14.37 19.97
C HIS A 164 -0.68 13.26 19.47
N MET A 165 0.24 12.75 20.29
CA MET A 165 0.98 11.51 19.97
C MET A 165 0.04 10.32 20.08
N LEU A 166 -0.05 9.44 19.08
CA LEU A 166 -0.93 8.26 19.14
C LEU A 166 -0.38 7.20 20.12
N MET A 167 -1.08 6.99 21.24
CA MET A 167 -0.52 6.34 22.44
C MET A 167 -1.08 4.94 22.76
N LYS A 168 -1.72 4.25 21.81
CA LYS A 168 -2.26 2.89 22.07
C LYS A 168 -1.17 1.91 22.50
N ASN A 169 -0.04 1.93 21.77
CA ASN A 169 1.02 0.93 21.93
C ASN A 169 2.21 1.48 22.72
N SER A 170 2.62 2.73 22.53
CA SER A 170 3.73 3.35 23.26
C SER A 170 3.31 4.70 23.82
N GLN A 171 3.84 5.10 24.96
CA GLN A 171 3.38 6.31 25.67
C GLN A 171 4.55 7.19 26.09
N VAL A 172 4.28 8.48 26.22
CA VAL A 172 5.13 9.45 26.92
C VAL A 172 4.30 10.01 28.06
N LEU A 173 4.70 9.73 29.29
CA LEU A 173 4.05 10.27 30.49
C LEU A 173 4.35 11.76 30.64
N GLU A 174 3.62 12.46 31.51
CA GLU A 174 3.78 13.90 31.71
C GLU A 174 5.20 14.30 32.16
N ASP A 175 5.90 13.43 32.88
CA ASP A 175 7.28 13.67 33.31
C ASP A 175 8.31 13.36 32.20
N GLY A 176 7.86 12.97 31.01
CA GLY A 176 8.68 12.56 29.88
C GLY A 176 9.13 11.10 29.90
N THR A 177 8.69 10.30 30.87
CA THR A 177 9.00 8.85 30.88
C THR A 177 8.38 8.15 29.68
N TYR A 178 9.19 7.41 28.93
CA TYR A 178 8.75 6.63 27.78
C TYR A 178 8.34 5.21 28.22
N VAL A 179 7.14 4.80 27.85
CA VAL A 179 6.63 3.44 28.04
C VAL A 179 6.60 2.75 26.69
N LYS A 180 7.46 1.73 26.51
CA LYS A 180 7.58 0.97 25.27
C LYS A 180 6.37 0.05 25.06
N ALA A 181 6.04 -0.21 23.80
CA ALA A 181 5.08 -1.24 23.43
C ALA A 181 5.41 -2.64 23.97
N PRO A 182 4.37 -3.44 24.31
CA PRO A 182 4.54 -4.83 24.76
C PRO A 182 5.24 -5.72 23.72
N SER A 183 5.08 -5.41 22.43
CA SER A 183 5.70 -6.16 21.35
C SER A 183 6.04 -5.25 20.17
N ASP A 184 7.24 -5.41 19.63
CA ASP A 184 7.67 -4.70 18.41
C ASP A 184 6.82 -5.11 17.18
N LYS A 185 6.14 -6.27 17.23
CA LYS A 185 5.25 -6.77 16.17
C LYS A 185 4.00 -5.91 15.95
N LEU A 186 3.60 -5.10 16.93
CA LEU A 186 2.39 -4.26 16.84
C LEU A 186 2.51 -3.14 15.80
N THR A 187 3.74 -2.78 15.42
CA THR A 187 4.02 -1.79 14.39
C THR A 187 3.59 -2.23 12.98
N TYR A 188 3.38 -3.53 12.73
CA TYR A 188 2.96 -4.04 11.42
C TYR A 188 1.47 -3.77 11.10
N GLY A 189 0.62 -3.58 12.11
CA GLY A 189 -0.84 -3.59 12.00
C GLY A 189 -1.40 -2.66 10.91
N THR A 190 -1.08 -1.36 10.99
CA THR A 190 -1.65 -0.35 10.07
C THR A 190 -1.13 -0.47 8.64
N MET A 191 0.14 -0.86 8.44
CA MET A 191 0.72 -1.02 7.10
C MET A 191 0.13 -2.23 6.34
N MET A 192 -0.27 -3.30 7.04
CA MET A 192 -0.80 -4.50 6.38
C MET A 192 -2.15 -4.24 5.72
N PHE A 193 -3.01 -3.44 6.36
CA PHE A 193 -4.35 -3.13 5.86
C PHE A 193 -4.32 -2.65 4.41
N VAL A 194 -3.50 -1.63 4.12
CA VAL A 194 -3.46 -1.03 2.77
C VAL A 194 -2.93 -2.02 1.74
N ARG A 195 -1.87 -2.77 2.06
CA ARG A 195 -1.30 -3.77 1.15
C ARG A 195 -2.33 -4.82 0.74
N VAL A 196 -3.15 -5.28 1.68
CA VAL A 196 -4.22 -6.24 1.42
C VAL A 196 -5.30 -5.63 0.52
N VAL A 197 -5.72 -4.39 0.79
CA VAL A 197 -6.72 -3.68 -0.02
C VAL A 197 -6.23 -3.44 -1.46
N LEU A 198 -4.94 -3.12 -1.64
CA LEU A 198 -4.37 -2.82 -2.96
C LEU A 198 -4.47 -3.97 -3.95
N VAL A 199 -4.33 -5.22 -3.51
CA VAL A 199 -4.47 -6.39 -4.39
C VAL A 199 -5.84 -6.39 -5.08
N ARG A 200 -6.90 -6.04 -4.33
CA ARG A 200 -8.26 -5.93 -4.86
C ARG A 200 -8.40 -4.77 -5.83
N ASP A 201 -7.82 -3.61 -5.50
CA ASP A 201 -7.90 -2.43 -6.37
C ASP A 201 -7.17 -2.66 -7.70
N ILE A 202 -6.02 -3.32 -7.69
CA ILE A 202 -5.29 -3.69 -8.90
C ILE A 202 -6.11 -4.64 -9.77
N SER A 203 -6.74 -5.66 -9.17
CA SER A 203 -7.66 -6.55 -9.89
C SER A 203 -8.79 -5.78 -10.57
N ASN A 204 -9.37 -4.77 -9.90
CA ASN A 204 -10.42 -3.94 -10.46
C ASN A 204 -9.92 -3.08 -11.65
N TYR A 205 -8.73 -2.49 -11.55
CA TYR A 205 -8.14 -1.72 -12.65
C TYR A 205 -7.80 -2.60 -13.86
N LEU A 206 -7.20 -3.77 -13.63
CA LEU A 206 -6.90 -4.73 -14.69
C LEU A 206 -8.20 -5.20 -15.36
N SER A 207 -9.25 -5.47 -14.59
CA SER A 207 -10.57 -5.88 -15.12
C SER A 207 -11.18 -4.80 -16.03
N LYS A 208 -11.06 -3.52 -15.66
CA LYS A 208 -11.48 -2.39 -16.51
C LYS A 208 -10.68 -2.37 -17.82
N ALA A 209 -9.35 -2.45 -17.74
CA ALA A 209 -8.49 -2.42 -18.91
C ALA A 209 -8.72 -3.61 -19.87
N VAL A 210 -8.84 -4.82 -19.32
CA VAL A 210 -9.14 -6.04 -20.08
C VAL A 210 -10.48 -5.92 -20.79
N THR A 211 -11.50 -5.41 -20.10
CA THR A 211 -12.83 -5.22 -20.68
C THR A 211 -12.77 -4.28 -21.88
N ILE A 212 -12.05 -3.16 -21.76
CA ILE A 212 -11.86 -2.19 -22.86
C ILE A 212 -11.17 -2.88 -24.05
N ALA A 213 -10.03 -3.53 -23.81
CA ALA A 213 -9.23 -4.12 -24.87
C ALA A 213 -9.92 -5.30 -25.57
N ILE A 214 -10.63 -6.15 -24.83
CA ILE A 214 -11.41 -7.27 -25.40
C ILE A 214 -12.55 -6.74 -26.27
N ARG A 215 -13.34 -5.78 -25.77
CA ARG A 215 -14.46 -5.20 -26.53
C ARG A 215 -13.96 -4.47 -27.77
N TYR A 216 -12.89 -3.69 -27.66
CA TYR A 216 -12.24 -3.05 -28.80
C TYR A 216 -11.79 -4.09 -29.82
N SER A 217 -11.15 -5.17 -29.38
CA SER A 217 -10.63 -6.23 -30.26
C SER A 217 -11.71 -7.03 -30.97
N ALA A 218 -12.90 -7.15 -30.35
CA ALA A 218 -14.06 -7.79 -30.97
C ALA A 218 -14.75 -6.90 -32.01
N VAL A 219 -14.46 -5.60 -32.09
CA VAL A 219 -15.07 -4.70 -33.08
C VAL A 219 -14.06 -4.26 -34.14
N ARG A 220 -12.81 -4.00 -33.71
CA ARG A 220 -11.75 -3.54 -34.60
C ARG A 220 -11.42 -4.66 -35.60
N ARG A 221 -11.53 -4.32 -36.89
CA ARG A 221 -11.03 -5.14 -37.99
C ARG A 221 -9.74 -4.51 -38.52
N GLN A 222 -8.74 -5.34 -38.78
CA GLN A 222 -7.50 -4.93 -39.41
C GLN A 222 -6.81 -6.14 -40.02
N SER A 223 -6.32 -6.00 -41.25
CA SER A 223 -5.58 -7.04 -41.97
C SER A 223 -6.44 -8.29 -42.24
N GLN A 224 -5.90 -9.24 -43.01
CA GLN A 224 -6.60 -10.43 -43.45
C GLN A 224 -5.86 -11.68 -42.98
N ILE A 225 -6.56 -12.62 -42.36
CA ILE A 225 -6.02 -13.97 -42.10
C ILE A 225 -5.98 -14.79 -43.40
N LYS A 226 -6.95 -14.58 -44.28
CA LYS A 226 -7.04 -15.22 -45.60
C LYS A 226 -7.12 -14.14 -46.69
N PRO A 227 -6.31 -14.24 -47.77
CA PRO A 227 -6.17 -13.18 -48.78
C PRO A 227 -7.46 -12.67 -49.43
N ASP A 228 -8.51 -13.50 -49.52
CA ASP A 228 -9.76 -13.18 -50.23
C ASP A 228 -10.97 -12.94 -49.31
N GLU A 229 -10.76 -12.88 -47.99
CA GLU A 229 -11.81 -12.57 -47.01
C GLU A 229 -11.73 -11.10 -46.58
N PRO A 230 -12.85 -10.47 -46.15
CA PRO A 230 -12.80 -9.13 -45.56
C PRO A 230 -11.94 -9.12 -44.29
N GLU A 231 -11.51 -7.92 -43.87
CA GLU A 231 -10.63 -7.76 -42.72
C GLU A 231 -11.17 -8.49 -41.48
N SER A 232 -10.32 -9.33 -40.88
CA SER A 232 -10.69 -10.15 -39.73
C SER A 232 -10.78 -9.28 -38.47
N GLN A 233 -11.61 -9.67 -37.50
CA GLN A 233 -11.58 -9.02 -36.19
C GLN A 233 -10.20 -9.25 -35.58
N ILE A 234 -9.60 -8.24 -34.96
CA ILE A 234 -8.24 -8.41 -34.42
C ILE A 234 -8.21 -9.47 -33.31
N MET A 235 -9.35 -9.75 -32.65
CA MET A 235 -9.51 -10.85 -31.70
C MET A 235 -9.27 -12.24 -32.31
N ASP A 236 -9.45 -12.42 -33.62
CA ASP A 236 -9.32 -13.72 -34.28
C ASP A 236 -7.84 -14.16 -34.41
N TYR A 237 -6.90 -13.22 -34.27
CA TYR A 237 -5.47 -13.51 -34.31
C TYR A 237 -4.99 -14.07 -32.96
N VAL A 238 -4.30 -15.21 -33.00
CA VAL A 238 -3.71 -15.86 -31.81
C VAL A 238 -2.76 -14.93 -31.05
N THR A 239 -2.05 -14.06 -31.76
CA THR A 239 -1.16 -13.06 -31.15
C THR A 239 -1.91 -12.00 -30.34
N GLN A 240 -3.14 -11.64 -30.74
CA GLN A 240 -4.00 -10.76 -29.96
C GLN A 240 -4.59 -11.51 -28.76
N GLN A 241 -5.06 -12.74 -28.96
CA GLN A 241 -5.56 -13.60 -27.87
C GLN A 241 -4.51 -13.80 -26.77
N TYR A 242 -3.23 -13.97 -27.16
CA TYR A 242 -2.12 -14.12 -26.22
C TYR A 242 -1.86 -12.85 -25.39
N LYS A 243 -2.21 -11.66 -25.89
CA LYS A 243 -2.16 -10.42 -25.10
C LYS A 243 -3.36 -10.27 -24.17
N LEU A 244 -4.54 -10.73 -24.59
CA LEU A 244 -5.80 -10.46 -23.89
C LEU A 244 -6.16 -11.52 -22.84
N PHE A 245 -6.13 -12.80 -23.22
CA PHE A 245 -6.68 -13.88 -22.40
C PHE A 245 -5.87 -14.21 -21.15
N PRO A 246 -4.52 -14.15 -21.16
CA PRO A 246 -3.75 -14.27 -19.91
C PRO A 246 -4.10 -13.16 -18.90
N ASN A 247 -4.25 -11.92 -19.38
CA ASN A 247 -4.64 -10.80 -18.53
C ASN A 247 -6.09 -10.94 -18.01
N LEU A 248 -7.00 -11.49 -18.82
CA LEU A 248 -8.35 -11.84 -18.37
C LEU A 248 -8.32 -12.91 -17.27
N ALA A 249 -7.52 -13.96 -17.44
CA ALA A 249 -7.35 -14.99 -16.41
C ALA A 249 -6.74 -14.42 -15.11
N ALA A 250 -5.76 -13.53 -15.24
CA ALA A 250 -5.13 -12.83 -14.12
C ALA A 250 -6.15 -11.99 -13.31
N CYS A 251 -7.17 -11.39 -13.94
CA CYS A 251 -8.25 -10.70 -13.21
C CYS A 251 -8.93 -11.61 -12.18
N PHE A 252 -9.29 -12.83 -12.59
CA PHE A 252 -9.93 -13.81 -11.71
C PHE A 252 -8.97 -14.30 -10.63
N ALA A 253 -7.73 -14.62 -11.00
CA ALA A 253 -6.71 -15.06 -10.05
C ALA A 253 -6.46 -14.01 -8.96
N PHE A 254 -6.21 -12.75 -9.35
CA PHE A 254 -6.01 -11.66 -8.38
C PHE A 254 -7.24 -11.40 -7.53
N ARG A 255 -8.45 -11.53 -8.09
CA ARG A 255 -9.67 -11.36 -7.30
C ARG A 255 -9.79 -12.42 -6.21
N MET A 256 -9.59 -13.69 -6.56
CA MET A 256 -9.62 -14.79 -5.60
C MET A 256 -8.53 -14.63 -4.53
N CYS A 257 -7.31 -14.26 -4.91
CA CYS A 257 -6.23 -13.99 -3.97
C CYS A 257 -6.54 -12.80 -3.04
N ALA A 258 -7.13 -11.73 -3.57
CA ALA A 258 -7.50 -10.54 -2.79
C ALA A 258 -8.59 -10.85 -1.75
N ASP A 259 -9.62 -11.60 -2.14
CA ASP A 259 -10.70 -12.00 -1.22
C ASP A 259 -10.15 -12.93 -0.12
N TRP A 260 -9.27 -13.88 -0.49
CA TRP A 260 -8.61 -14.77 0.46
C TRP A 260 -7.68 -14.05 1.46
N ILE A 261 -6.81 -13.14 0.99
CA ILE A 261 -5.90 -12.42 1.90
C ILE A 261 -6.66 -11.43 2.79
N TRP A 262 -7.81 -10.94 2.34
CA TRP A 262 -8.71 -10.10 3.13
C TRP A 262 -9.36 -10.89 4.28
N GLU A 263 -9.83 -12.10 4.02
CA GLU A 263 -10.33 -12.99 5.08
C GLU A 263 -9.23 -13.32 6.09
N MET A 264 -8.02 -13.65 5.62
CA MET A 264 -6.87 -13.88 6.50
C MET A 264 -6.56 -12.64 7.35
N TYR A 265 -6.55 -11.45 6.76
CA TYR A 265 -6.34 -10.19 7.47
C TYR A 265 -7.36 -9.98 8.59
N ASN A 266 -8.65 -10.18 8.32
CA ASN A 266 -9.70 -9.99 9.33
C ASN A 266 -9.54 -10.99 10.49
N ASN A 267 -9.26 -12.25 10.19
CA ASN A 267 -9.06 -13.28 11.21
C ASN A 267 -7.84 -12.96 12.09
N VAL A 268 -6.70 -12.62 11.48
CA VAL A 268 -5.47 -12.28 12.21
C VAL A 268 -5.61 -10.97 12.99
N THR A 269 -6.41 -10.02 12.51
CA THR A 269 -6.71 -8.79 13.25
C THR A 269 -7.57 -9.07 14.49
N ALA A 270 -8.56 -9.97 14.39
CA ALA A 270 -9.37 -10.39 15.53
C ALA A 270 -8.56 -11.18 16.57
N GLU A 271 -7.63 -12.01 16.13
CA GLU A 271 -6.64 -12.71 16.98
C GLU A 271 -5.72 -11.69 17.68
N LEU A 272 -5.28 -10.66 16.95
CA LEU A 272 -4.44 -9.58 17.50
C LEU A 272 -5.11 -8.82 18.63
N ASP A 273 -6.42 -8.54 18.51
CA ASP A 273 -7.21 -7.89 19.56
C ASP A 273 -7.31 -8.74 20.85
N GLN A 274 -7.06 -10.05 20.74
CA GLN A 274 -6.98 -10.99 21.86
C GLN A 274 -5.53 -11.19 22.37
N GLY A 275 -4.55 -10.53 21.76
CA GLY A 275 -3.13 -10.61 22.13
C GLY A 275 -2.34 -11.71 21.41
N GLU A 276 -2.92 -12.37 20.40
CA GLU A 276 -2.26 -13.43 19.65
C GLU A 276 -1.42 -12.88 18.49
N LEU A 277 -0.13 -13.25 18.44
CA LEU A 277 0.87 -12.66 17.52
C LEU A 277 1.56 -13.67 16.60
N GLU A 278 1.05 -14.91 16.53
CA GLU A 278 1.72 -16.02 15.86
C GLU A 278 1.58 -15.96 14.34
N ARG A 279 0.40 -15.60 13.83
CA ARG A 279 0.07 -15.55 12.40
C ARG A 279 0.47 -14.25 11.71
N LEU A 280 0.84 -13.22 12.47
CA LEU A 280 1.29 -11.92 11.96
C LEU A 280 2.44 -12.00 10.94
N PRO A 281 3.52 -12.80 11.17
CA PRO A 281 4.62 -12.88 10.22
C PRO A 281 4.22 -13.50 8.88
N GLU A 282 3.32 -14.48 8.89
CA GLU A 282 2.79 -15.12 7.67
C GLU A 282 1.94 -14.13 6.88
N LEU A 283 0.99 -13.46 7.54
CA LEU A 283 0.16 -12.42 6.92
C LEU A 283 1.03 -11.32 6.30
N HIS A 284 2.05 -10.85 7.03
CA HIS A 284 2.97 -9.84 6.54
C HIS A 284 3.70 -10.30 5.27
N ALA A 285 4.28 -11.49 5.27
CA ALA A 285 5.03 -12.01 4.12
C ALA A 285 4.16 -12.19 2.87
N LEU A 286 2.92 -12.65 3.05
CA LEU A 286 1.93 -12.80 1.98
C LEU A 286 1.45 -11.46 1.45
N ALA A 287 1.15 -10.50 2.33
CA ALA A 287 0.75 -9.15 1.93
C ALA A 287 1.86 -8.45 1.13
N CYS A 288 3.13 -8.60 1.53
CA CYS A 288 4.28 -8.12 0.78
C CYS A 288 4.37 -8.76 -0.61
N CYS A 289 4.27 -10.09 -0.67
CA CYS A 289 4.38 -10.85 -1.92
C CYS A 289 3.24 -10.51 -2.89
N LEU A 290 1.99 -10.65 -2.45
CA LEU A 290 0.81 -10.43 -3.27
C LEU A 290 0.71 -8.99 -3.76
N LYS A 291 1.04 -8.00 -2.91
CA LYS A 291 1.10 -6.60 -3.35
C LYS A 291 2.14 -6.43 -4.46
N ALA A 292 3.36 -6.93 -4.27
CA ALA A 292 4.43 -6.75 -5.25
C ALA A 292 4.13 -7.46 -6.59
N VAL A 293 3.65 -8.70 -6.54
CA VAL A 293 3.29 -9.48 -7.74
C VAL A 293 2.10 -8.86 -8.45
N ALA A 294 0.99 -8.61 -7.74
CA ALA A 294 -0.21 -8.05 -8.35
C ALA A 294 0.05 -6.68 -8.98
N SER A 295 0.83 -5.81 -8.33
CA SER A 295 1.14 -4.47 -8.87
C SER A 295 2.01 -4.54 -10.12
N SER A 296 3.08 -5.34 -10.11
CA SER A 296 3.98 -5.52 -11.25
C SER A 296 3.26 -6.12 -12.45
N ASP A 297 2.55 -7.22 -12.24
CA ASP A 297 1.81 -7.92 -13.29
C ASP A 297 0.62 -7.11 -13.78
N GLY A 298 -0.08 -6.41 -12.88
CA GLY A 298 -1.17 -5.51 -13.21
C GLY A 298 -0.71 -4.34 -14.09
N ALA A 299 0.40 -3.69 -13.74
CA ALA A 299 0.97 -2.59 -14.54
C ALA A 299 1.43 -3.08 -15.93
N THR A 300 2.14 -4.21 -15.96
CA THR A 300 2.57 -4.85 -17.21
C THR A 300 1.38 -5.24 -18.08
N GLY A 301 0.37 -5.86 -17.48
CA GLY A 301 -0.86 -6.27 -18.15
C GLY A 301 -1.62 -5.09 -18.74
N ILE A 302 -1.81 -4.01 -17.97
CA ILE A 302 -2.49 -2.80 -18.47
C ILE A 302 -1.74 -2.19 -19.66
N GLU A 303 -0.41 -2.14 -19.62
CA GLU A 303 0.37 -1.64 -20.75
C GLU A 303 0.26 -2.56 -21.98
N GLN A 304 0.29 -3.88 -21.80
CA GLN A 304 0.03 -4.83 -22.89
C GLN A 304 -1.36 -4.64 -23.51
N LEU A 305 -2.38 -4.37 -22.69
CA LEU A 305 -3.75 -4.12 -23.14
C LEU A 305 -3.88 -2.76 -23.84
N ARG A 306 -3.13 -1.74 -23.40
CA ARG A 306 -3.01 -0.45 -24.10
C ARG A 306 -2.43 -0.65 -25.50
N LEU A 307 -1.34 -1.40 -25.60
CA LEU A 307 -0.69 -1.74 -26.87
C LEU A 307 -1.59 -2.60 -27.77
N ALA A 308 -2.42 -3.47 -27.19
CA ALA A 308 -3.41 -4.29 -27.91
C ALA A 308 -4.51 -3.45 -28.59
N CYS A 309 -4.72 -2.21 -28.16
CA CYS A 309 -5.65 -1.25 -28.77
C CYS A 309 -5.00 -0.34 -29.84
N GLY A 310 -3.74 -0.58 -30.20
CA GLY A 310 -3.02 0.20 -31.21
C GLY A 310 -2.93 1.69 -30.87
N GLY A 311 -2.97 2.55 -31.91
CA GLY A 311 -2.90 4.01 -31.73
C GLY A 311 -4.04 4.58 -30.87
N HIS A 312 -5.25 4.00 -30.94
CA HIS A 312 -6.39 4.45 -30.13
C HIS A 312 -6.18 4.18 -28.65
N GLY A 313 -5.39 3.15 -28.29
CA GLY A 313 -4.99 2.89 -26.91
C GLY A 313 -4.09 3.98 -26.30
N TYR A 314 -3.46 4.82 -27.13
CA TYR A 314 -2.65 5.94 -26.63
C TYR A 314 -3.47 7.20 -26.33
N MET A 315 -4.73 7.26 -26.75
CA MET A 315 -5.61 8.40 -26.48
C MET A 315 -6.18 8.31 -25.06
N ASP A 316 -6.30 9.44 -24.37
CA ASP A 316 -6.99 9.52 -23.06
C ASP A 316 -8.45 9.06 -23.12
N ALA A 317 -9.09 9.18 -24.29
CA ALA A 317 -10.44 8.66 -24.53
C ALA A 317 -10.55 7.13 -24.34
N SER A 318 -9.44 6.39 -24.45
CA SER A 318 -9.41 4.95 -24.13
C SER A 318 -9.37 4.67 -22.63
N ASN A 319 -9.04 5.67 -21.81
CA ASN A 319 -8.80 5.58 -20.37
C ASN A 319 -7.64 4.63 -19.94
N LEU A 320 -6.96 3.98 -20.89
CA LEU A 320 -5.86 3.06 -20.63
C LEU A 320 -4.59 3.78 -20.13
N PRO A 321 -4.17 4.93 -20.68
CA PRO A 321 -3.02 5.69 -20.16
C PRO A 321 -3.20 6.11 -18.69
N ALA A 322 -4.37 6.69 -18.35
CA ALA A 322 -4.67 7.06 -16.96
C ALA A 322 -4.68 5.84 -16.03
N THR A 323 -5.31 4.73 -16.47
CA THR A 323 -5.34 3.48 -15.68
C THR A 323 -3.93 2.93 -15.44
N TYR A 324 -3.05 2.98 -16.45
CA TYR A 324 -1.65 2.62 -16.31
C TYR A 324 -0.94 3.50 -15.28
N GLY A 325 -1.08 4.83 -15.38
CA GLY A 325 -0.49 5.77 -14.43
C GLY A 325 -0.90 5.52 -12.97
N LEU A 326 -2.16 5.15 -12.74
CA LEU A 326 -2.67 4.79 -11.41
C LEU A 326 -2.07 3.48 -10.88
N VAL A 327 -2.03 2.43 -11.71
CA VAL A 327 -1.56 1.10 -11.25
C VAL A 327 -0.05 1.05 -11.13
N THR A 328 0.71 1.68 -12.03
CA THR A 328 2.18 1.66 -11.95
C THR A 328 2.70 2.36 -10.70
N ALA A 329 1.99 3.37 -10.17
CA ALA A 329 2.34 4.00 -8.90
C ALA A 329 2.30 3.02 -7.72
N THR A 330 1.42 2.00 -7.78
CA THR A 330 1.30 0.95 -6.75
C THR A 330 2.56 0.09 -6.64
N CYS A 331 3.44 0.09 -7.64
CA CYS A 331 4.73 -0.61 -7.59
C CYS A 331 5.72 0.07 -6.63
N THR A 332 5.49 1.34 -6.29
CA THR A 332 6.38 2.17 -5.49
C THR A 332 5.83 2.44 -4.10
N TYR A 333 4.61 2.95 -3.99
CA TYR A 333 4.04 3.27 -2.68
C TYR A 333 3.64 2.00 -1.91
N GLU A 334 3.46 2.14 -0.59
CA GLU A 334 3.21 1.02 0.34
C GLU A 334 4.32 -0.05 0.35
N GLY A 335 5.52 0.36 -0.05
CA GLY A 335 6.74 -0.45 -0.10
C GLY A 335 7.15 -0.74 -1.53
N GLU A 336 8.36 -0.36 -1.91
CA GLU A 336 8.90 -0.64 -3.24
C GLU A 336 8.97 -2.17 -3.46
N ASN A 337 8.56 -2.61 -4.65
CA ASN A 337 8.31 -4.01 -4.93
C ASN A 337 9.53 -4.91 -4.70
N THR A 338 10.73 -4.49 -5.10
CA THR A 338 11.97 -5.26 -4.85
C THR A 338 12.22 -5.45 -3.37
N VAL A 339 12.04 -4.40 -2.58
CA VAL A 339 12.20 -4.46 -1.12
C VAL A 339 11.15 -5.37 -0.48
N LEU A 340 9.90 -5.33 -0.94
CA LEU A 340 8.86 -6.23 -0.45
C LEU A 340 9.14 -7.69 -0.80
N LEU A 341 9.63 -7.97 -2.01
CA LEU A 341 10.07 -9.31 -2.40
C LEU A 341 11.25 -9.79 -1.55
N LEU A 342 12.18 -8.91 -1.15
CA LEU A 342 13.23 -9.24 -0.18
C LEU A 342 12.69 -9.57 1.22
N GLN A 343 11.61 -8.91 1.65
CA GLN A 343 10.94 -9.26 2.91
C GLN A 343 10.29 -10.66 2.82
N THR A 344 9.61 -10.96 1.72
CA THR A 344 9.07 -12.29 1.45
C THR A 344 10.18 -13.34 1.38
N ALA A 345 11.30 -13.06 0.70
CA ALA A 345 12.42 -13.99 0.61
C ALA A 345 13.02 -14.30 1.99
N ARG A 346 13.19 -13.30 2.86
CA ARG A 346 13.65 -13.52 4.25
C ARG A 346 12.71 -14.43 5.03
N TYR A 347 11.39 -14.26 4.87
CA TYR A 347 10.41 -15.15 5.46
C TYR A 347 10.52 -16.58 4.93
N LEU A 348 10.62 -16.75 3.61
CA LEU A 348 10.75 -18.07 2.98
C LEU A 348 12.03 -18.81 3.41
N VAL A 349 13.17 -18.11 3.49
CA VAL A 349 14.43 -18.71 4.00
C VAL A 349 14.31 -19.13 5.46
N LYS A 350 13.61 -18.34 6.29
CA LYS A 350 13.32 -18.73 7.68
C LYS A 350 12.44 -19.98 7.70
N ALA A 351 11.34 -19.99 6.95
CA ALA A 351 10.43 -21.14 6.85
C ALA A 351 11.16 -22.40 6.36
N TRP A 352 12.09 -22.27 5.41
CA TRP A 352 12.92 -23.38 4.96
C TRP A 352 13.80 -23.96 6.06
N ARG A 353 14.45 -23.12 6.87
CA ARG A 353 15.24 -23.57 8.02
C ARG A 353 14.38 -24.32 9.05
N GLN A 354 13.19 -23.81 9.31
CA GLN A 354 12.20 -24.47 10.17
C GLN A 354 11.76 -25.82 9.59
N ALA A 355 11.54 -25.88 8.27
CA ALA A 355 11.22 -27.12 7.54
C ALA A 355 12.29 -28.20 7.71
N ILE A 356 13.57 -27.83 7.62
CA ILE A 356 14.71 -28.73 7.83
C ILE A 356 14.81 -29.14 9.30
N GLY A 357 14.55 -28.20 10.21
CA GLY A 357 14.52 -28.46 11.66
C GLY A 357 13.35 -29.34 12.13
N GLY A 358 12.39 -29.66 11.25
CA GLY A 358 11.20 -30.43 11.60
C GLY A 358 10.16 -29.63 12.38
N GLU A 359 10.28 -28.31 12.41
CA GLU A 359 9.29 -27.42 13.02
C GLU A 359 7.99 -27.38 12.19
N PRO A 360 6.83 -27.22 12.83
CA PRO A 360 5.58 -27.04 12.11
C PRO A 360 5.60 -25.75 11.29
N LEU A 361 5.10 -25.82 10.07
CA LEU A 361 4.99 -24.68 9.16
C LEU A 361 3.52 -24.29 8.94
N PRO A 362 3.24 -22.99 8.73
CA PRO A 362 1.92 -22.55 8.29
C PRO A 362 1.52 -23.17 6.95
N PRO A 363 0.20 -23.34 6.67
CA PRO A 363 -0.28 -24.03 5.47
C PRO A 363 0.25 -23.47 4.15
N THR A 364 0.45 -22.16 4.06
CA THR A 364 0.86 -21.48 2.82
C THR A 364 2.29 -21.82 2.39
N VAL A 365 3.11 -22.26 3.34
CA VAL A 365 4.49 -22.72 3.13
C VAL A 365 4.69 -24.17 3.54
N GLY A 366 3.62 -24.90 3.87
CA GLY A 366 3.69 -26.29 4.32
C GLY A 366 4.28 -27.25 3.29
N TYR A 367 4.21 -26.90 1.99
CA TYR A 367 4.86 -27.64 0.92
C TYR A 367 6.39 -27.74 1.10
N LEU A 368 7.03 -26.76 1.76
CA LEU A 368 8.46 -26.79 2.06
C LEU A 368 8.84 -27.91 3.03
N ALA A 369 7.96 -28.28 3.97
CA ALA A 369 8.22 -29.38 4.90
C ALA A 369 8.23 -30.76 4.22
N VAL A 370 7.50 -30.90 3.10
CA VAL A 370 7.50 -32.11 2.29
C VAL A 370 8.77 -32.15 1.43
N LEU A 371 9.11 -31.03 0.80
CA LEU A 371 10.21 -30.94 -0.16
C LEU A 371 11.58 -30.84 0.49
N SER A 372 11.68 -30.36 1.74
CA SER A 372 12.92 -30.38 2.52
C SER A 372 13.47 -31.80 2.75
N ARG A 373 12.61 -32.82 2.59
CA ARG A 373 12.97 -34.25 2.66
C ARG A 373 13.42 -34.83 1.31
N GLY A 374 13.48 -34.00 0.27
CA GLY A 374 13.87 -34.35 -1.10
C GLY A 374 12.70 -34.29 -2.09
N VAL A 375 13.01 -33.83 -3.31
CA VAL A 375 12.06 -33.78 -4.42
C VAL A 375 11.97 -35.14 -5.09
N LYS A 376 10.82 -35.82 -4.99
CA LYS A 376 10.57 -37.06 -5.73
C LYS A 376 10.15 -36.74 -7.16
N GLN A 377 10.98 -37.09 -8.14
CA GLN A 377 10.62 -36.99 -9.55
C GLN A 377 9.44 -37.91 -9.86
N ARG A 378 8.44 -37.39 -10.58
CA ARG A 378 7.27 -38.13 -11.05
C ARG A 378 7.08 -37.87 -12.54
N PRO A 379 6.59 -38.85 -13.32
CA PRO A 379 6.22 -38.61 -14.72
C PRO A 379 5.21 -37.47 -14.83
N TRP A 380 5.44 -36.58 -15.80
CA TRP A 380 4.53 -35.47 -16.06
C TRP A 380 3.15 -36.00 -16.47
N LYS A 381 2.10 -35.42 -15.88
CA LYS A 381 0.70 -35.65 -16.25
C LYS A 381 0.06 -34.29 -16.51
N ASN A 382 -0.74 -34.16 -17.56
CA ASN A 382 -1.50 -32.93 -17.85
C ASN A 382 -2.69 -32.76 -16.90
N THR A 383 -2.43 -32.75 -15.59
CA THR A 383 -3.42 -32.55 -14.53
C THR A 383 -3.02 -31.36 -13.66
N LEU A 384 -4.01 -30.67 -13.10
CA LEU A 384 -3.78 -29.53 -12.21
C LEU A 384 -2.88 -29.91 -11.02
N SER A 385 -3.08 -31.10 -10.45
CA SER A 385 -2.26 -31.59 -9.32
C SER A 385 -0.78 -31.72 -9.69
N CYS A 386 -0.47 -32.19 -10.91
CA CYS A 386 0.91 -32.29 -11.38
C CYS A 386 1.54 -30.91 -11.58
N ILE A 387 0.77 -29.96 -12.16
CA ILE A 387 1.21 -28.57 -12.35
C ILE A 387 1.52 -27.91 -11.00
N VAL A 388 0.62 -28.06 -10.02
CA VAL A 388 0.80 -27.51 -8.66
C VAL A 388 2.02 -28.14 -7.98
N GLN A 389 2.19 -29.46 -8.03
CA GLN A 389 3.36 -30.13 -7.46
C GLN A 389 4.66 -29.68 -8.12
N ALA A 390 4.67 -29.48 -9.44
CA ALA A 390 5.83 -28.98 -10.16
C ALA A 390 6.17 -27.55 -9.75
N HIS A 391 5.18 -26.66 -9.63
CA HIS A 391 5.43 -25.29 -9.14
C HIS A 391 5.92 -25.26 -7.70
N GLN A 392 5.37 -26.10 -6.82
CA GLN A 392 5.85 -26.23 -5.44
C GLN A 392 7.30 -26.73 -5.39
N ALA A 393 7.65 -27.72 -6.22
CA ALA A 393 9.01 -28.22 -6.33
C ALA A 393 9.97 -27.10 -6.78
N VAL A 394 9.66 -26.40 -7.87
CA VAL A 394 10.47 -25.29 -8.37
C VAL A 394 10.60 -24.16 -7.33
N ALA A 395 9.53 -23.86 -6.60
CA ALA A 395 9.54 -22.81 -5.58
C ALA A 395 10.40 -23.16 -4.35
N ALA A 396 10.58 -24.44 -4.05
CA ALA A 396 11.43 -24.88 -2.94
C ALA A 396 12.94 -24.85 -3.26
N GLY A 397 13.29 -24.76 -4.55
CA GLY A 397 14.67 -24.94 -5.05
C GLY A 397 14.98 -26.40 -5.34
#